data_AF-A0A3C1DC39-F1
#
_entry.id   AF-A0A3C1DC39-F1
#
_cell.length_a   1.000
_cell.length_b   1.000
_cell.length_c   1.000
_cell.angle_alpha   90.00
_cell.angle_beta   90.00
_cell.angle_gamma   90.00
#
_symmetry.space_group_name_H-M   'P 1'
#
loop_
_entity.id
_entity.type
_entity.pdbx_description
1 polymer ?
#
loop_
_entity_poly.entity_id
_entity_poly.type
_entity_poly.pdbx_seq_one_letter_code
_entity_poly.pdbx_strand_id
1 'polypeptide(L)'
;GNNGGDGWVAARELAARGHDVALVSARKPEDLKAQPAADAAMAARSMLESLGARIWIAPNAQDCARILGDADVIVDALLGTGFSGATVKAPFDTWITAANERRRNGAIVVSADAPSGLNAQTGETSQPTVRADETITMIVSKPGLELPASAAFCGTVRVAPLAYLEQ
;
A
#
# COMPACT_ATOMS: atom_id res chain seq x y z
N GLY A 1 -0.07 9.45 -3.40
CA GLY A 1 1.04 10.28 -2.88
C GLY A 1 2.31 9.48 -2.99
N ASN A 2 3.33 9.78 -2.16
CA ASN A 2 4.60 9.04 -2.19
C ASN A 2 4.41 7.55 -1.90
N ASN A 3 3.62 7.17 -0.88
CA ASN A 3 3.35 5.75 -0.60
C ASN A 3 2.76 5.02 -1.82
N GLY A 4 1.85 5.67 -2.54
CA GLY A 4 1.29 5.11 -3.79
C GLY A 4 2.35 4.91 -4.88
N GLY A 5 3.35 5.80 -4.96
CA GLY A 5 4.51 5.62 -5.85
C GLY A 5 5.33 4.38 -5.49
N ASP A 6 5.55 4.14 -4.19
CA ASP A 6 6.21 2.92 -3.71
C ASP A 6 5.41 1.67 -4.12
N GLY A 7 4.07 1.74 -4.11
CA GLY A 7 3.19 0.69 -4.63
C GLY A 7 3.38 0.41 -6.12
N TRP A 8 3.55 1.45 -6.95
CA TRP A 8 3.87 1.29 -8.38
C TRP A 8 5.23 0.62 -8.59
N VAL A 9 6.24 1.01 -7.81
CA VAL A 9 7.58 0.40 -7.87
C VAL A 9 7.51 -1.06 -7.42
N ALA A 10 6.86 -1.36 -6.29
CA ALA A 10 6.71 -2.72 -5.79
C ALA A 10 5.99 -3.63 -6.81
N ALA A 11 4.91 -3.14 -7.42
CA ALA A 11 4.20 -3.87 -8.46
C ALA A 11 5.13 -4.20 -9.64
N ARG A 12 5.92 -3.23 -10.11
CA ARG A 12 6.89 -3.45 -11.20
C ARG A 12 7.92 -4.51 -10.83
N GLU A 13 8.52 -4.41 -9.65
CA GLU A 13 9.54 -5.37 -9.19
C GLU A 13 8.97 -6.79 -9.04
N LEU A 14 7.74 -6.92 -8.54
CA LEU A 14 7.06 -8.21 -8.41
C LEU A 14 6.74 -8.82 -9.79
N ALA A 15 6.23 -8.00 -10.73
CA ALA A 15 5.97 -8.45 -12.09
C ALA A 15 7.27 -8.88 -12.80
N ALA A 16 8.36 -8.13 -12.61
CA ALA A 16 9.67 -8.46 -13.18
C ALA A 16 10.25 -9.77 -12.64
N ARG A 17 9.82 -10.19 -11.45
CA ARG A 17 10.15 -11.49 -10.85
C ARG A 17 9.19 -12.63 -11.27
N GLY A 18 8.23 -12.35 -12.15
CA GLY A 18 7.32 -13.34 -12.72
C GLY A 18 6.06 -13.62 -11.90
N HIS A 19 5.72 -12.78 -10.92
CA HIS A 19 4.46 -12.89 -10.18
C HIS A 19 3.27 -12.38 -11.02
N ASP A 20 2.08 -12.97 -10.84
CA ASP A 20 0.82 -12.40 -11.37
C ASP A 20 0.44 -11.17 -10.55
N VAL A 21 0.54 -10.00 -11.16
CA VAL A 21 0.34 -8.71 -10.49
C VAL A 21 -0.94 -8.05 -11.00
N ALA A 22 -1.83 -7.74 -10.07
CA ALA A 22 -2.91 -6.78 -10.26
C ALA A 22 -2.61 -5.50 -9.45
N LEU A 23 -2.46 -4.36 -10.12
CA LEU A 23 -2.26 -3.07 -9.48
C LEU A 23 -3.57 -2.29 -9.45
N VAL A 24 -4.01 -1.88 -8.26
CA VAL A 24 -5.16 -1.00 -8.06
C VAL A 24 -4.67 0.40 -7.69
N SER A 25 -5.11 1.42 -8.42
CA SER A 25 -4.76 2.81 -8.12
C SER A 25 -5.95 3.74 -8.20
N ALA A 26 -6.08 4.69 -7.27
CA ALA A 26 -7.19 5.68 -7.28
C ALA A 26 -7.07 6.73 -8.37
N ARG A 27 -5.88 6.89 -8.94
CA ARG A 27 -5.59 7.87 -9.98
C ARG A 27 -4.69 7.26 -11.02
N LYS A 28 -4.76 7.78 -12.25
CA LYS A 28 -3.78 7.44 -13.26
C LYS A 28 -2.40 7.96 -12.86
N PRO A 29 -1.30 7.35 -13.30
CA PRO A 29 0.05 7.88 -13.07
C PRO A 29 0.19 9.36 -13.45
N GLU A 30 -0.43 9.76 -14.57
CA GLU A 30 -0.33 11.12 -15.10
C GLU A 30 -1.05 12.17 -14.23
N ASP A 31 -1.98 11.73 -13.37
CA ASP A 31 -2.72 12.59 -12.44
C ASP A 31 -2.03 12.71 -11.07
N LEU A 32 -0.92 12.00 -10.85
CA LEU A 32 -0.13 12.11 -9.63
C LEU A 32 0.70 13.39 -9.66
N LYS A 33 0.49 14.25 -8.66
CA LYS A 33 1.24 15.52 -8.51
C LYS A 33 2.44 15.41 -7.56
N ALA A 34 2.53 14.32 -6.80
CA ALA A 34 3.58 14.15 -5.81
C ALA A 34 4.84 13.61 -6.46
N GLN A 35 5.95 14.34 -6.31
CA GLN A 35 7.27 13.91 -6.75
C GLN A 35 8.04 13.33 -5.55
N PRO A 36 8.78 12.21 -5.68
CA PRO A 36 9.10 11.45 -6.90
C PRO A 36 8.05 10.43 -7.38
N ALA A 37 6.88 10.38 -6.74
CA ALA A 37 5.89 9.33 -6.99
C ALA A 37 5.32 9.29 -8.42
N ALA A 38 5.13 10.46 -9.04
CA ALA A 38 4.60 10.57 -10.39
C ALA A 38 5.53 9.90 -11.41
N ASP A 39 6.82 10.25 -11.38
CA ASP A 39 7.83 9.65 -12.26
C ASP A 39 7.97 8.14 -12.05
N ALA A 40 7.98 7.70 -10.80
CA ALA A 40 8.03 6.28 -10.47
C ALA A 40 6.82 5.52 -11.05
N ALA A 41 5.62 6.08 -10.93
CA ALA A 41 4.40 5.50 -11.48
C ALA A 41 4.40 5.46 -13.01
N MET A 42 4.80 6.55 -13.67
CA MET A 42 4.91 6.62 -15.13
C MET A 42 5.94 5.61 -15.66
N ALA A 43 7.11 5.53 -15.03
CA ALA A 43 8.16 4.58 -15.42
C ALA A 43 7.74 3.12 -15.19
N ALA A 44 7.03 2.83 -14.10
CA ALA A 44 6.55 1.49 -13.77
C ALA A 44 5.46 1.02 -14.75
N ARG A 45 4.57 1.91 -15.19
CA ARG A 45 3.41 1.57 -16.02
C ARG A 45 3.78 0.80 -17.29
N SER A 46 4.72 1.32 -18.09
CA SER A 46 5.11 0.72 -19.36
C SER A 46 5.65 -0.71 -19.17
N MET A 47 6.48 -0.91 -18.14
CA MET A 47 7.04 -2.22 -17.81
C MET A 47 5.96 -3.18 -17.32
N LEU A 48 5.06 -2.72 -16.45
CA LEU A 48 3.93 -3.51 -15.95
C LEU A 48 3.05 -4.02 -17.10
N GLU A 49 2.69 -3.13 -18.03
CA GLU A 49 1.91 -3.48 -19.21
C GLU A 49 2.67 -4.50 -20.10
N SER A 50 3.98 -4.33 -20.31
CA SER A 50 4.77 -5.29 -21.10
C SER A 50 4.92 -6.67 -20.45
N LEU A 51 4.82 -6.74 -19.13
CA LEU A 51 4.90 -7.97 -18.34
C LEU A 51 3.52 -8.61 -18.11
N GLY A 52 2.46 -8.05 -18.70
CA GLY A 52 1.10 -8.59 -18.60
C GLY A 52 0.41 -8.31 -17.25
N ALA A 53 0.92 -7.39 -16.45
CA ALA A 53 0.26 -7.00 -15.20
C ALA A 53 -1.07 -6.29 -15.48
N ARG A 54 -2.07 -6.56 -14.64
CA ARG A 54 -3.41 -5.98 -14.76
C ARG A 54 -3.49 -4.67 -13.97
N ILE A 55 -3.64 -3.54 -14.65
CA ILE A 55 -3.72 -2.22 -14.01
C ILE A 55 -5.18 -1.75 -13.98
N TRP A 56 -5.69 -1.52 -12.76
CA TRP A 56 -7.05 -1.06 -12.51
C TRP A 56 -7.02 0.36 -11.95
N ILE A 57 -7.52 1.31 -12.72
CA ILE A 57 -7.61 2.71 -12.31
C ILE A 57 -9.02 3.01 -11.80
N ALA A 58 -9.08 3.53 -10.58
CA ALA A 58 -10.27 3.90 -9.85
C ALA A 58 -11.40 2.84 -9.92
N PRO A 59 -11.12 1.54 -9.66
CA PRO A 59 -12.18 0.56 -9.59
C PRO A 59 -13.16 0.92 -8.48
N ASN A 60 -14.46 0.66 -8.72
CA ASN A 60 -15.46 0.76 -7.67
C ASN A 60 -15.22 -0.31 -6.59
N ALA A 61 -15.98 -0.24 -5.49
CA ALA A 61 -15.85 -1.17 -4.37
C ALA A 61 -16.00 -2.65 -4.78
N GLN A 62 -16.97 -2.97 -5.65
CA GLN A 62 -17.26 -4.33 -6.08
C GLN A 62 -16.11 -4.91 -6.93
N ASP A 63 -15.59 -4.11 -7.87
CA ASP A 63 -14.45 -4.51 -8.70
C ASP A 63 -13.20 -4.69 -7.86
N CYS A 64 -12.92 -3.78 -6.91
CA CYS A 64 -11.79 -3.92 -6.01
C CYS A 64 -11.89 -5.18 -5.16
N ALA A 65 -13.06 -5.48 -4.58
CA ALA A 65 -13.29 -6.69 -3.82
C ALA A 65 -13.07 -7.96 -4.66
N ARG A 66 -13.52 -7.97 -5.92
CA ARG A 66 -13.27 -9.09 -6.85
C ARG A 66 -11.79 -9.25 -7.16
N ILE A 67 -11.08 -8.16 -7.46
CA ILE A 67 -9.63 -8.18 -7.75
C ILE A 67 -8.86 -8.74 -6.56
N LEU A 68 -9.16 -8.28 -5.36
CA LEU A 68 -8.52 -8.75 -4.13
C LEU A 68 -8.94 -10.17 -3.77
N GLY A 69 -10.14 -10.61 -4.16
CA GLY A 69 -10.68 -11.95 -3.90
C GLY A 69 -9.75 -13.09 -4.30
N ASP A 70 -9.00 -12.92 -5.39
CA ASP A 70 -8.08 -13.91 -5.93
C ASP A 70 -6.63 -13.74 -5.44
N ALA A 71 -6.34 -12.70 -4.64
CA ALA A 71 -4.97 -12.39 -4.24
C ALA A 71 -4.48 -13.29 -3.10
N ASP A 72 -3.30 -13.89 -3.23
CA ASP A 72 -2.61 -14.57 -2.13
C ASP A 72 -1.87 -13.59 -1.21
N VAL A 73 -1.42 -12.46 -1.78
CA VAL A 73 -0.69 -11.40 -1.08
C VAL A 73 -1.24 -10.04 -1.52
N ILE A 74 -1.44 -9.14 -0.56
CA ILE A 74 -1.87 -7.75 -0.80
C ILE A 74 -0.79 -6.82 -0.29
N VAL A 75 -0.29 -5.94 -1.16
CA VAL A 75 0.59 -4.83 -0.76
C VAL A 75 -0.26 -3.58 -0.56
N ASP A 76 -0.40 -3.16 0.70
CA ASP A 76 -1.05 -1.91 1.06
C ASP A 76 -0.07 -0.73 0.93
N ALA A 77 -0.28 0.07 -0.12
CA ALA A 77 0.50 1.28 -0.40
C ALA A 77 -0.42 2.49 -0.62
N LEU A 78 -1.63 2.50 -0.04
CA LEU A 78 -2.63 3.54 -0.31
C LEU A 78 -2.27 4.85 0.41
N LEU A 79 -2.04 4.78 1.72
CA LEU A 79 -1.81 5.89 2.64
C LEU A 79 -0.60 5.53 3.52
N GLY A 80 0.37 6.43 3.63
CA GLY A 80 1.58 6.22 4.47
C GLY A 80 1.66 7.26 5.59
N THR A 81 2.88 7.60 6.01
CA THR A 81 3.18 8.55 7.10
C THR A 81 2.49 9.93 6.96
N GLY A 82 2.14 10.35 5.74
CA GLY A 82 1.40 11.59 5.50
C GLY A 82 -0.09 11.56 5.90
N PHE A 83 -0.62 10.42 6.35
CA PHE A 83 -2.00 10.30 6.79
C PHE A 83 -2.20 10.85 8.22
N SER A 84 -3.12 11.80 8.35
CA SER A 84 -3.50 12.42 9.62
C SER A 84 -5.03 12.63 9.75
N GLY A 85 -5.81 12.00 8.86
CA GLY A 85 -7.26 12.20 8.81
C GLY A 85 -7.97 11.40 9.90
N ALA A 86 -9.00 12.00 10.52
CA ALA A 86 -9.89 11.30 11.46
C ALA A 86 -10.80 10.26 10.80
N THR A 87 -10.89 10.28 9.46
CA THR A 87 -11.65 9.32 8.65
C THR A 87 -10.87 8.97 7.40
N VAL A 88 -11.02 7.73 6.93
CA VAL A 88 -10.55 7.33 5.60
C VAL A 88 -11.64 7.68 4.60
N LYS A 89 -11.28 8.42 3.55
CA LYS A 89 -12.21 8.87 2.52
C LYS A 89 -12.33 7.84 1.39
N ALA A 90 -13.48 7.83 0.73
CA ALA A 90 -13.66 7.12 -0.52
C ALA A 90 -12.61 7.50 -1.58
N PRO A 91 -12.13 6.54 -2.39
CA PRO A 91 -12.54 5.12 -2.40
C PRO A 91 -11.77 4.23 -1.41
N PHE A 92 -10.80 4.77 -0.67
CA PHE A 92 -9.85 3.98 0.13
C PHE A 92 -10.51 3.22 1.27
N ASP A 93 -11.58 3.76 1.86
CA ASP A 93 -12.36 3.09 2.90
C ASP A 93 -12.85 1.70 2.45
N THR A 94 -13.50 1.62 1.28
CA THR A 94 -14.02 0.37 0.74
C THR A 94 -12.90 -0.60 0.33
N TRP A 95 -11.78 -0.09 -0.18
CA TRP A 95 -10.64 -0.91 -0.57
C TRP A 95 -9.92 -1.52 0.64
N ILE A 96 -9.75 -0.74 1.71
CA ILE A 96 -9.20 -1.23 2.98
C ILE A 96 -10.11 -2.30 3.59
N THR A 97 -11.44 -2.11 3.51
CA THR A 97 -12.40 -3.10 3.99
C THR A 97 -12.25 -4.43 3.24
N ALA A 98 -12.17 -4.38 1.91
CA ALA A 98 -11.96 -5.56 1.07
C ALA A 98 -10.60 -6.25 1.34
N ALA A 99 -9.53 -5.48 1.56
CA ALA A 99 -8.22 -6.04 1.91
C ALA A 99 -8.27 -6.78 3.27
N ASN A 100 -8.90 -6.19 4.27
CA ASN A 100 -9.08 -6.82 5.58
C ASN A 100 -9.96 -8.08 5.52
N GLU A 101 -11.00 -8.09 4.68
CA GLU A 101 -11.80 -9.27 4.40
C GLU A 101 -10.99 -10.38 3.74
N ARG A 102 -10.23 -10.05 2.70
CA ARG A 102 -9.40 -11.02 2.00
C ARG A 102 -8.33 -11.61 2.90
N ARG A 103 -7.73 -10.80 3.80
CA ARG A 103 -6.80 -11.27 4.83
C ARG A 103 -7.45 -12.30 5.76
N ARG A 104 -8.66 -12.04 6.25
CA ARG A 104 -9.40 -13.00 7.09
C ARG A 104 -9.64 -14.33 6.36
N ASN A 105 -9.71 -14.29 5.03
CA ASN A 105 -9.87 -15.45 4.17
C ASN A 105 -8.52 -16.06 3.70
N GLY A 106 -7.39 -15.67 4.32
CA GLY A 106 -6.10 -16.36 4.15
C GLY A 106 -5.05 -15.66 3.29
N ALA A 107 -5.30 -14.44 2.78
CA ALA A 107 -4.23 -13.68 2.15
C ALA A 107 -3.30 -13.06 3.18
N ILE A 108 -2.05 -12.85 2.80
CA ILE A 108 -1.08 -12.08 3.58
C ILE A 108 -1.16 -10.60 3.17
N VAL A 109 -1.25 -9.70 4.15
CA VAL A 109 -1.23 -8.25 3.90
C VAL A 109 0.10 -7.66 4.36
N VAL A 110 0.77 -6.96 3.46
CA VAL A 110 2.02 -6.23 3.74
C VAL A 110 1.79 -4.75 3.54
N SER A 111 1.94 -3.94 4.58
CA SER A 111 1.82 -2.49 4.47
C SER A 111 3.18 -1.84 4.18
N ALA A 112 3.19 -0.97 3.18
CA ALA A 112 4.30 -0.09 2.87
C ALA A 112 4.19 1.18 3.73
N ASP A 113 5.28 1.51 4.42
CA ASP A 113 5.46 2.63 5.34
C ASP A 113 4.67 2.53 6.66
N ALA A 114 3.34 2.48 6.55
CA ALA A 114 2.40 2.32 7.65
C ALA A 114 1.09 1.70 7.14
N PRO A 115 0.31 0.97 7.97
CA PRO A 115 -1.01 0.52 7.57
C PRO A 115 -1.92 1.68 7.21
N SER A 116 -2.54 1.63 6.04
CA SER A 116 -3.45 2.69 5.60
C SER A 116 -4.60 2.87 6.59
N GLY A 117 -4.81 4.11 7.04
CA GLY A 117 -5.78 4.45 8.09
C GLY A 117 -5.17 4.61 9.48
N LEU A 118 -3.89 4.26 9.67
CA LEU A 118 -3.14 4.50 10.90
C LEU A 118 -2.26 5.76 10.77
N ASN A 119 -2.30 6.63 11.77
CA ASN A 119 -1.38 7.76 11.89
C ASN A 119 -0.02 7.26 12.40
N ALA A 120 1.00 7.26 11.53
CA ALA A 120 2.31 6.71 11.86
C ALA A 120 3.03 7.44 13.01
N GLN A 121 2.63 8.67 13.35
CA GLN A 121 3.25 9.44 14.43
C GLN A 121 2.56 9.23 15.78
N THR A 122 1.22 9.11 15.80
CA THR A 122 0.43 9.04 17.05
C THR A 122 -0.08 7.63 17.37
N GLY A 123 -0.11 6.73 16.38
CA GLY A 123 -0.75 5.40 16.49
C GLY A 123 -2.27 5.44 16.48
N GLU A 124 -2.88 6.62 16.31
CA GLU A 124 -4.33 6.75 16.19
C GLU A 124 -4.82 6.12 14.89
N THR A 125 -5.94 5.41 14.96
CA THR A 125 -6.53 4.70 13.82
C THR A 125 -7.85 5.32 13.42
N SER A 126 -8.07 5.41 12.11
CA SER A 126 -9.33 5.83 11.50
C SER A 126 -10.07 4.64 10.92
N GLN A 127 -11.40 4.61 11.00
CA GLN A 127 -12.15 3.49 10.45
C GLN A 127 -12.44 3.70 8.95
N PRO A 128 -12.16 2.70 8.08
CA PRO A 128 -11.42 1.47 8.37
C PRO A 128 -9.88 1.67 8.33
N THR A 129 -9.13 0.86 9.08
CA THR A 129 -7.66 0.79 9.05
C THR A 129 -7.22 -0.59 8.58
N VAL A 130 -6.19 -0.66 7.74
CA VAL A 130 -5.59 -1.93 7.28
C VAL A 130 -5.03 -2.71 8.46
N ARG A 131 -5.27 -4.02 8.48
CA ARG A 131 -4.62 -4.96 9.39
C ARG A 131 -3.58 -5.73 8.61
N ALA A 132 -2.32 -5.37 8.81
CA ALA A 132 -1.19 -6.00 8.15
C ALA A 132 -0.67 -7.21 8.95
N ASP A 133 -0.09 -8.16 8.23
CA ASP A 133 0.73 -9.25 8.79
C ASP A 133 2.19 -8.79 8.95
N GLU A 134 2.67 -7.97 8.01
CA GLU A 134 3.94 -7.26 8.12
C GLU A 134 3.80 -5.78 7.70
N THR A 135 4.55 -4.90 8.35
CA THR A 135 4.69 -3.50 7.93
C THR A 135 6.15 -3.22 7.64
N ILE A 136 6.45 -2.81 6.40
CA ILE A 136 7.79 -2.42 5.98
C ILE A 136 7.87 -0.90 6.02
N THR A 137 8.55 -0.37 7.05
CA THR A 137 8.67 1.06 7.27
C THR A 137 10.03 1.57 6.80
N MET A 138 10.06 2.71 6.10
CA MET A 138 11.28 3.18 5.44
C MET A 138 12.10 4.14 6.32
N ILE A 139 13.43 4.07 6.20
CA ILE A 139 14.44 4.94 6.83
C ILE A 139 14.56 4.73 8.35
N VAL A 140 13.48 4.97 9.09
CA VAL A 140 13.41 4.85 10.54
C VAL A 140 12.04 4.30 10.94
N SER A 141 11.97 3.64 12.09
CA SER A 141 10.68 3.33 12.69
C SER A 141 9.96 4.62 13.07
N LYS A 142 8.63 4.63 12.88
CA LYS A 142 7.78 5.76 13.28
C LYS A 142 7.16 5.46 14.64
N PRO A 143 7.10 6.44 15.56
CA PRO A 143 6.72 6.19 16.95
C PRO A 143 5.33 5.58 17.10
N GLY A 144 4.38 5.96 16.23
CA GLY A 144 3.02 5.41 16.24
C GLY A 144 2.96 3.93 15.88
N LEU A 145 3.94 3.37 15.16
CA LEU A 145 3.98 1.94 14.82
C LEU A 145 4.40 1.06 16.00
N GLU A 146 5.14 1.62 16.96
CA GLU A 146 5.70 0.91 18.12
C GLU A 146 4.76 0.91 19.34
N LEU A 147 3.62 1.61 19.23
CA LEU A 147 2.66 1.69 20.34
C LEU A 147 1.89 0.38 20.49
N PRO A 148 1.60 -0.07 21.74
CA PRO A 148 0.82 -1.29 21.97
C PRO A 148 -0.56 -1.29 21.28
N ALA A 149 -1.20 -0.11 21.16
CA ALA A 149 -2.48 0.04 20.49
C ALA A 149 -2.42 -0.23 18.96
N SER A 150 -1.25 0.00 18.35
CA SER A 150 -0.99 -0.19 16.92
C SER A 150 -0.64 -1.63 16.56
N ALA A 151 -0.25 -2.45 17.54
CA ALA A 151 0.20 -3.83 17.31
C ALA A 151 -0.84 -4.68 16.56
N ALA A 152 -2.14 -4.43 16.79
CA ALA A 152 -3.22 -5.15 16.12
C ALA A 152 -3.40 -4.81 14.63
N PHE A 153 -2.69 -3.79 14.13
CA PHE A 153 -2.74 -3.29 12.77
C PHE A 153 -1.42 -3.42 12.02
N CYS A 154 -0.29 -3.32 12.73
CA CYS A 154 1.03 -3.29 12.11
C CYS A 154 1.63 -4.68 11.83
N GLY A 155 1.18 -5.72 12.52
CA GLY A 155 1.82 -7.04 12.43
C GLY A 155 3.30 -6.97 12.82
N THR A 156 4.17 -7.68 12.11
CA THR A 156 5.62 -7.56 12.31
C THR A 156 6.16 -6.30 11.61
N VAL A 157 6.69 -5.35 12.38
CA VAL A 157 7.31 -4.13 11.83
C VAL A 157 8.77 -4.38 11.48
N ARG A 158 9.18 -4.02 10.26
CA ARG A 158 10.58 -4.07 9.80
C ARG A 158 10.99 -2.71 9.24
N VAL A 159 12.17 -2.24 9.63
CA VAL A 159 12.75 -1.00 9.08
C VAL A 159 13.60 -1.33 7.87
N ALA A 160 13.24 -0.80 6.70
CA ALA A 160 13.99 -0.95 5.46
C ALA A 160 14.83 0.31 5.18
N PRO A 161 16.12 0.17 4.82
CA PRO A 161 16.91 1.29 4.31
C PRO A 161 16.45 1.68 2.91
N LEU A 162 16.45 2.98 2.58
CA LEU A 162 16.16 3.47 1.21
C LEU A 162 17.41 3.70 0.36
N ALA A 163 18.56 3.82 1.01
CA ALA A 163 19.89 3.76 0.42
C ALA A 163 20.88 3.46 1.55
N TYR A 164 21.92 2.67 1.27
CA TYR A 164 23.15 2.81 2.03
C TYR A 164 23.77 4.13 1.56
N LEU A 165 24.04 5.05 2.48
CA LEU A 165 24.99 6.11 2.19
C LEU A 165 26.31 5.39 1.89
N GLU A 166 26.78 5.44 0.65
CA GLU A 166 28.18 5.11 0.38
C GLU A 166 29.02 6.01 1.30
N GLN A 167 29.78 5.38 2.19
CA GLN A 167 30.76 6.07 3.04
C GLN A 167 32.01 6.42 2.24
#